data_AF-A0A378K1N6-F1
#
_entry.id   AF-A0A378K1N6-F1
#
_cell.length_a   1.000
_cell.length_b   1.000
_cell.length_c   1.000
_cell.angle_alpha   90.00
_cell.angle_beta   90.00
_cell.angle_gamma   90.00
#
_symmetry.space_group_name_H-M   'P 1'
#
loop_
_entity.id
_entity.type
_entity.pdbx_description
1 polymer ?
#
loop_
_entity_poly.entity_id
_entity_poly.type
_entity_poly.pdbx_seq_one_letter_code
_entity_poly.pdbx_strand_id
1 'polypeptide(L)'
;MSNFRYSQGKKLREALMKEKPLQVVGTINAYAALQAKRAGFHAIYLSGAGVANASYGLPDLGITTLNDVLEDVRRIMSAVDLPLLVDIDTGWGGAFSIARTIKEMIKAGAAAVHIEDQVQAKRCGHRPGKALVEKEEMIDRIKAAVDAKTDPDFVIMARTDALANEGLNKALERISAYIEAGADMIFFEGVRKLEEYQALTEQCNVPVLANITEFGVTPLFTLEELKEAGVSLALYPLSAFRAMSAAAEKVYDTIRKNGSQKDILAEMQTREELYQVLNYHFYEDKLNELFMKEKTT
;
A
#
# COMPACT_ATOMS: atom_id res chain seq x y z
N MET A 1 -23.14 17.72 -19.42
CA MET A 1 -23.23 16.52 -18.57
C MET A 1 -22.00 16.49 -17.67
N SER A 2 -22.12 16.91 -16.41
CA SER A 2 -21.00 16.82 -15.46
C SER A 2 -20.78 15.35 -15.12
N ASN A 3 -19.79 14.72 -15.74
CA ASN A 3 -19.33 13.40 -15.33
C ASN A 3 -18.83 13.52 -13.89
N PHE A 4 -19.63 13.10 -12.91
CA PHE A 4 -19.15 12.80 -11.56
C PHE A 4 -18.21 11.60 -11.67
N ARG A 5 -16.99 11.82 -12.15
CA ARG A 5 -15.96 10.79 -12.18
C ARG A 5 -15.47 10.65 -10.75
N TYR A 6 -15.89 9.57 -10.10
CA TYR A 6 -15.45 9.23 -8.76
C TYR A 6 -13.93 9.03 -8.77
N SER A 7 -13.19 9.91 -8.07
CA SER A 7 -11.73 9.87 -7.99
C SER A 7 -11.29 9.27 -6.66
N GLN A 8 -10.51 8.19 -6.74
CA GLN A 8 -9.88 7.58 -5.57
C GLN A 8 -8.72 8.43 -5.04
N GLY A 9 -8.01 9.15 -5.92
CA GLY A 9 -6.99 10.12 -5.51
C GLY A 9 -7.57 11.23 -4.65
N LYS A 10 -8.75 11.76 -5.02
CA LYS A 10 -9.46 12.76 -4.21
C LYS A 10 -9.86 12.20 -2.84
N LYS A 11 -10.35 10.96 -2.78
CA LYS A 11 -10.68 10.28 -1.52
C LYS A 11 -9.47 10.16 -0.59
N LEU A 12 -8.28 9.85 -1.11
CA LEU A 12 -7.07 9.80 -0.31
C LEU A 12 -6.73 11.18 0.28
N ARG A 13 -6.82 12.24 -0.53
CA ARG A 13 -6.59 13.61 -0.07
C ARG A 13 -7.60 14.03 1.00
N GLU A 14 -8.86 13.61 0.88
CA GLU A 14 -9.88 13.84 1.91
C GLU A 14 -9.59 13.04 3.20
N ALA A 15 -9.08 11.80 3.10
CA ALA A 15 -8.70 11.00 4.27
C ALA A 15 -7.56 11.66 5.06
N LEU A 16 -6.54 12.19 4.37
CA LEU A 16 -5.43 12.96 4.97
C LEU A 16 -5.88 14.19 5.75
N MET A 17 -7.01 14.79 5.39
CA MET A 17 -7.55 15.94 6.10
C MET A 17 -8.32 15.55 7.36
N LYS A 18 -8.85 14.32 7.42
CA LYS A 18 -9.67 13.81 8.51
C LYS A 18 -8.85 13.10 9.60
N GLU A 19 -7.69 12.55 9.24
CA GLU A 19 -6.85 11.75 10.13
C GLU A 19 -5.38 12.17 9.98
N LYS A 20 -4.73 12.50 11.10
CA LYS A 20 -3.35 13.04 11.12
C LYS A 20 -2.56 12.47 12.31
N PRO A 21 -1.60 11.56 12.09
CA PRO A 21 -1.24 10.94 10.82
C PRO A 21 -2.33 9.98 10.34
N LEU A 22 -2.58 9.91 9.03
CA LEU A 22 -3.47 8.92 8.43
C LEU A 22 -2.84 7.53 8.53
N GLN A 23 -3.51 6.59 9.17
CA GLN A 23 -3.11 5.20 9.19
C GLN A 23 -3.44 4.53 7.85
N VAL A 24 -2.43 3.93 7.24
CA VAL A 24 -2.55 3.17 5.99
C VAL A 24 -2.09 1.74 6.25
N VAL A 25 -3.00 0.77 6.13
CA VAL A 25 -2.69 -0.63 6.44
C VAL A 25 -2.56 -1.48 5.19
N GLY A 26 -1.56 -2.36 5.18
CA GLY A 26 -1.33 -3.33 4.13
C GLY A 26 -2.40 -4.41 4.06
N THR A 27 -2.98 -4.62 2.88
CA THR A 27 -4.01 -5.62 2.62
C THR A 27 -3.57 -6.52 1.48
N ILE A 28 -3.18 -7.75 1.79
CA ILE A 28 -2.62 -8.70 0.79
C ILE A 28 -3.64 -9.26 -0.19
N ASN A 29 -4.94 -9.10 0.06
CA ASN A 29 -6.02 -9.51 -0.82
C ASN A 29 -7.31 -8.74 -0.51
N ALA A 30 -8.34 -8.96 -1.33
CA ALA A 30 -9.65 -8.32 -1.20
C ALA A 30 -10.33 -8.59 0.16
N TYR A 31 -10.17 -9.78 0.72
CA TYR A 31 -10.78 -10.15 2.00
C TYR A 31 -10.14 -9.38 3.16
N ALA A 32 -8.81 -9.27 3.18
CA ALA A 32 -8.10 -8.44 4.15
C ALA A 32 -8.49 -6.96 4.03
N ALA A 33 -8.76 -6.47 2.81
CA ALA A 33 -9.25 -5.11 2.60
C ALA A 33 -10.66 -4.89 3.18
N LEU A 34 -11.57 -5.87 3.07
CA LEU A 34 -12.88 -5.82 3.73
C LEU A 34 -12.73 -5.79 5.26
N GLN A 35 -11.82 -6.58 5.81
CA GLN A 35 -11.51 -6.57 7.24
C GLN A 35 -10.96 -5.21 7.70
N ALA A 36 -10.00 -4.64 6.96
CA ALA A 36 -9.47 -3.30 7.24
C ALA A 36 -10.56 -2.22 7.22
N LYS A 37 -11.44 -2.24 6.21
CA LYS A 37 -12.58 -1.33 6.13
C LYS A 37 -13.51 -1.46 7.34
N ARG A 38 -13.84 -2.70 7.76
CA ARG A 38 -14.68 -2.95 8.93
C ARG A 38 -14.03 -2.50 10.25
N ALA A 39 -12.70 -2.56 10.32
CA ALA A 39 -11.94 -2.05 11.46
C ALA A 39 -11.91 -0.50 11.55
N GLY A 40 -12.36 0.20 10.51
CA GLY A 40 -12.48 1.67 10.50
C GLY A 40 -11.34 2.42 9.83
N PHE A 41 -10.43 1.72 9.13
CA PHE A 41 -9.37 2.39 8.37
C PHE A 41 -9.93 3.20 7.19
N HIS A 42 -9.35 4.37 6.96
CA HIS A 42 -9.75 5.28 5.88
C HIS A 42 -8.90 5.16 4.61
N ALA A 43 -7.80 4.41 4.65
CA ALA A 43 -6.94 4.11 3.52
C ALA A 43 -6.25 2.75 3.70
N ILE A 44 -5.93 2.10 2.58
CA ILE A 44 -5.28 0.80 2.55
C ILE A 44 -4.10 0.80 1.58
N TYR A 45 -3.26 -0.22 1.68
CA TYR A 45 -2.01 -0.34 0.94
C TYR A 45 -1.87 -1.71 0.28
N LEU A 46 -1.38 -1.73 -0.96
CA LEU A 46 -0.89 -2.94 -1.62
C LEU A 46 0.63 -2.91 -1.66
N SER A 47 1.24 -3.76 -0.84
CA SER A 47 2.69 -3.93 -0.75
C SER A 47 3.24 -4.73 -1.94
N GLY A 48 4.30 -4.25 -2.60
CA GLY A 48 4.97 -4.98 -3.68
C GLY A 48 5.57 -6.29 -3.18
N ALA A 49 6.20 -6.26 -2.01
CA ALA A 49 6.65 -7.46 -1.29
C ALA A 49 5.48 -8.37 -0.89
N GLY A 50 4.31 -7.80 -0.59
CA GLY A 50 3.08 -8.55 -0.30
C GLY A 50 2.64 -9.37 -1.51
N VAL A 51 2.62 -8.76 -2.70
CA VAL A 51 2.30 -9.45 -3.95
C VAL A 51 3.32 -10.56 -4.21
N ALA A 52 4.62 -10.27 -4.15
CA ALA A 52 5.66 -11.27 -4.37
C ALA A 52 5.54 -12.46 -3.41
N ASN A 53 5.49 -12.19 -2.10
CA ASN A 53 5.53 -13.22 -1.07
C ASN A 53 4.21 -14.00 -0.97
N ALA A 54 3.08 -13.30 -0.89
CA ALA A 54 1.79 -13.91 -0.57
C ALA A 54 1.07 -14.43 -1.82
N SER A 55 1.04 -13.63 -2.89
CA SER A 55 0.31 -13.99 -4.11
C SER A 55 1.09 -14.98 -4.98
N TYR A 56 2.43 -14.96 -4.93
CA TYR A 56 3.29 -15.78 -5.80
C TYR A 56 4.29 -16.69 -5.08
N GLY A 57 4.50 -16.55 -3.76
CA GLY A 57 5.50 -17.34 -3.04
C GLY A 57 6.94 -17.03 -3.46
N LEU A 58 7.19 -15.82 -3.97
CA LEU A 58 8.48 -15.34 -4.48
C LEU A 58 9.12 -14.34 -3.51
N PRO A 59 10.46 -14.24 -3.46
CA PRO A 59 11.11 -13.18 -2.71
C PRO A 59 10.95 -11.81 -3.39
N ASP A 60 10.95 -10.75 -2.57
CA ASP A 60 10.87 -9.36 -3.03
C ASP A 60 12.20 -8.85 -3.65
N LEU A 61 12.49 -9.32 -4.87
CA LEU A 61 13.71 -9.03 -5.64
C LEU A 61 13.41 -8.55 -7.06
N GLY A 62 12.28 -7.85 -7.25
CA GLY A 62 11.88 -7.31 -8.56
C GLY A 62 11.50 -8.38 -9.59
N ILE A 63 11.02 -9.54 -9.13
CA ILE A 63 10.61 -10.66 -9.99
C ILE A 63 9.18 -10.46 -10.51
N THR A 64 8.32 -9.82 -9.70
CA THR A 64 6.95 -9.50 -10.06
C THR A 64 6.88 -8.49 -11.19
N THR A 65 5.80 -8.57 -11.96
CA THR A 65 5.51 -7.70 -13.08
C THR A 65 4.36 -6.75 -12.78
N LEU A 66 4.20 -5.72 -13.62
CA LEU A 66 3.02 -4.84 -13.60
C LEU A 66 1.69 -5.62 -13.56
N ASN A 67 1.58 -6.72 -14.31
CA ASN A 67 0.33 -7.48 -14.41
C ASN A 67 0.00 -8.23 -13.11
N ASP A 68 1.03 -8.69 -12.39
CA ASP A 68 0.87 -9.37 -11.10
C ASP A 68 0.28 -8.41 -10.06
N VAL A 69 0.82 -7.18 -9.99
CA VAL A 69 0.30 -6.14 -9.09
C VAL A 69 -1.09 -5.66 -9.53
N LEU A 70 -1.31 -5.44 -10.83
CA LEU A 70 -2.60 -4.99 -11.36
C LEU A 70 -3.75 -5.94 -11.04
N GLU A 71 -3.51 -7.25 -11.06
CA GLU A 71 -4.53 -8.24 -10.74
C GLU A 71 -5.01 -8.09 -9.29
N ASP A 72 -4.09 -7.91 -8.35
CA ASP A 72 -4.45 -7.69 -6.94
C ASP A 72 -5.10 -6.33 -6.70
N VAL A 73 -4.68 -5.26 -7.40
CA VAL A 73 -5.38 -3.97 -7.38
C VAL A 73 -6.83 -4.13 -7.81
N ARG A 74 -7.10 -4.81 -8.94
CA ARG A 74 -8.47 -5.02 -9.44
C ARG A 74 -9.32 -5.81 -8.46
N ARG A 75 -8.77 -6.86 -7.85
CA ARG A 75 -9.48 -7.67 -6.84
C ARG A 75 -9.84 -6.85 -5.61
N ILE A 76 -8.90 -6.07 -5.09
CA ILE A 76 -9.11 -5.23 -3.90
C ILE A 76 -10.14 -4.13 -4.20
N MET A 77 -9.95 -3.39 -5.29
CA MET A 77 -10.82 -2.26 -5.65
C MET A 77 -12.22 -2.68 -6.10
N SER A 78 -12.42 -3.95 -6.48
CA SER A 78 -13.76 -4.50 -6.72
C SER A 78 -14.50 -4.84 -5.42
N ALA A 79 -13.79 -5.03 -4.31
CA ALA A 79 -14.37 -5.43 -3.03
C ALA A 79 -14.59 -4.25 -2.06
N VAL A 80 -13.76 -3.21 -2.14
CA VAL A 80 -13.82 -2.05 -1.24
C VAL A 80 -13.75 -0.72 -1.99
N ASP A 81 -14.27 0.32 -1.36
CA ASP A 81 -14.30 1.70 -1.88
C ASP A 81 -13.32 2.64 -1.16
N LEU A 82 -12.42 2.09 -0.34
CA LEU A 82 -11.33 2.81 0.30
C LEU A 82 -10.25 3.21 -0.72
N PRO A 83 -9.57 4.35 -0.55
CA PRO A 83 -8.42 4.69 -1.37
C PRO A 83 -7.27 3.71 -1.12
N LEU A 84 -6.71 3.19 -2.22
CA LEU A 84 -5.60 2.24 -2.21
C LEU A 84 -4.31 2.93 -2.69
N LEU A 85 -3.28 2.93 -1.83
CA LEU A 85 -1.90 3.24 -2.18
C LEU A 85 -1.19 1.97 -2.66
N VAL A 86 -0.48 2.03 -3.78
CA VAL A 86 0.14 0.85 -4.40
C VAL A 86 1.65 1.05 -4.55
N ASP A 87 2.41 0.03 -4.17
CA ASP A 87 3.83 -0.09 -4.51
C ASP A 87 4.00 -0.45 -5.98
N ILE A 88 4.71 0.39 -6.75
CA ILE A 88 5.02 0.10 -8.15
C ILE A 88 6.51 -0.10 -8.42
N ASP A 89 7.30 -0.34 -7.36
CA ASP A 89 8.75 -0.45 -7.43
C ASP A 89 9.35 0.73 -8.23
N THR A 90 10.02 0.43 -9.33
CA THR A 90 10.65 1.39 -10.25
C THR A 90 9.79 1.71 -11.47
N GLY A 91 8.55 1.19 -11.53
CA GLY A 91 7.60 1.39 -12.64
C GLY A 91 7.77 0.43 -13.84
N TRP A 92 8.53 -0.65 -13.66
CA TRP A 92 8.75 -1.76 -14.63
C TRP A 92 9.25 -1.33 -16.02
N GLY A 93 10.21 -0.41 -16.07
CA GLY A 93 10.94 -0.05 -17.29
C GLY A 93 11.22 1.46 -17.39
N GLY A 94 11.43 1.94 -18.62
CA GLY A 94 11.66 3.37 -18.89
C GLY A 94 10.36 4.20 -18.91
N ALA A 95 10.46 5.46 -19.35
CA ALA A 95 9.37 6.44 -19.31
C ALA A 95 8.03 5.94 -19.90
N PHE A 96 8.04 5.21 -21.02
CA PHE A 96 6.82 4.67 -21.62
C PHE A 96 6.18 3.54 -20.79
N SER A 97 7.01 2.72 -20.13
CA SER A 97 6.52 1.69 -19.19
C SER A 97 5.90 2.35 -17.96
N ILE A 98 6.56 3.36 -17.39
CA ILE A 98 6.05 4.14 -16.26
C ILE A 98 4.70 4.78 -16.63
N ALA A 99 4.62 5.42 -17.81
CA ALA A 99 3.38 6.04 -18.25
C ALA A 99 2.24 5.02 -18.43
N ARG A 100 2.54 3.82 -18.94
CA ARG A 100 1.56 2.72 -19.00
C ARG A 100 1.14 2.26 -17.61
N THR A 101 2.09 2.09 -16.69
CA THR A 101 1.84 1.71 -15.30
C THR A 101 0.87 2.67 -14.62
N ILE A 102 1.13 3.98 -14.69
CA ILE A 102 0.24 4.99 -14.10
C ILE A 102 -1.18 4.91 -14.66
N LYS A 103 -1.32 4.84 -15.99
CA LYS A 103 -2.63 4.76 -16.64
C LYS A 103 -3.41 3.51 -16.25
N GLU A 104 -2.74 2.36 -16.17
CA GLU A 104 -3.38 1.10 -15.78
C GLU A 104 -3.74 1.08 -14.29
N MET A 105 -2.91 1.64 -13.40
CA MET A 105 -3.23 1.75 -11.96
C MET A 105 -4.44 2.64 -11.72
N ILE A 106 -4.51 3.81 -12.37
CA ILE A 106 -5.68 4.70 -12.32
C ILE A 106 -6.93 3.95 -12.82
N LYS A 107 -6.82 3.26 -13.97
CA LYS A 107 -7.93 2.51 -14.56
C LYS A 107 -8.40 1.36 -13.67
N ALA A 108 -7.49 0.71 -12.95
CA ALA A 108 -7.79 -0.35 -11.99
C ALA A 108 -8.40 0.16 -10.68
N GLY A 109 -8.39 1.48 -10.45
CA GLY A 109 -9.04 2.12 -9.30
C GLY A 109 -8.09 2.45 -8.14
N ALA A 110 -6.77 2.40 -8.33
CA ALA A 110 -5.84 2.87 -7.31
C ALA A 110 -6.03 4.37 -7.04
N ALA A 111 -5.79 4.80 -5.80
CA ALA A 111 -5.81 6.21 -5.42
C ALA A 111 -4.45 6.88 -5.61
N ALA A 112 -3.40 6.11 -5.36
CA ALA A 112 -2.04 6.57 -5.32
C ALA A 112 -1.08 5.44 -5.67
N VAL A 113 0.11 5.81 -6.12
CA VAL A 113 1.25 4.91 -6.21
C VAL A 113 2.46 5.54 -5.54
N HIS A 114 3.42 4.72 -5.10
CA HIS A 114 4.78 5.20 -4.87
C HIS A 114 5.77 4.53 -5.81
N ILE A 115 6.72 5.31 -6.32
CA ILE A 115 7.82 4.89 -7.21
C ILE A 115 9.15 5.23 -6.54
N GLU A 116 10.15 4.36 -6.67
CA GLU A 116 11.42 4.47 -5.94
C GLU A 116 12.66 4.75 -6.80
N ASP A 117 13.70 5.30 -6.16
CA ASP A 117 14.98 5.68 -6.74
C ASP A 117 16.02 4.55 -6.75
N GLN A 118 15.61 3.30 -6.51
CA GLN A 118 16.48 2.15 -6.66
C GLN A 118 16.77 1.85 -8.15
N VAL A 119 17.90 1.18 -8.39
CA VAL A 119 18.14 0.50 -9.67
C VAL A 119 17.08 -0.58 -9.90
N GLN A 120 16.84 -0.96 -11.15
CA GLN A 120 15.77 -1.91 -11.50
C GLN A 120 15.87 -3.26 -10.78
N ALA A 121 17.09 -3.75 -10.54
CA ALA A 121 17.36 -4.91 -9.67
C ALA A 121 17.28 -4.50 -8.18
N LYS A 122 16.10 -4.02 -7.78
CA LYS A 122 15.82 -3.44 -6.46
C LYS A 122 15.90 -4.48 -5.34
N ARG A 123 16.03 -4.00 -4.11
CA ARG A 123 16.00 -4.82 -2.88
C ARG A 123 15.02 -4.21 -1.88
N CYS A 124 14.61 -5.01 -0.91
CA CYS A 124 13.84 -4.51 0.23
C CYS A 124 14.59 -3.37 0.96
N GLY A 125 13.89 -2.26 1.25
CA GLY A 125 14.44 -1.04 1.85
C GLY A 125 15.15 -1.22 3.20
N HIS A 126 14.84 -2.29 3.94
CA HIS A 126 15.48 -2.60 5.22
C HIS A 126 16.67 -3.57 5.11
N ARG A 127 17.14 -3.91 3.90
CA ARG A 127 18.32 -4.76 3.68
C ARG A 127 19.55 -3.94 3.22
N PRO A 128 20.79 -4.41 3.51
CA PRO A 128 22.01 -3.75 3.03
C PRO A 128 22.25 -3.95 1.53
N GLY A 129 23.09 -3.08 0.96
CA GLY A 129 23.56 -3.19 -0.43
C GLY A 129 22.54 -2.75 -1.48
N LYS A 130 21.72 -1.74 -1.16
CA LYS A 130 20.81 -1.09 -2.11
C LYS A 130 21.63 -0.20 -3.03
N ALA A 131 21.34 -0.23 -4.33
CA ALA A 131 21.93 0.69 -5.30
C ALA A 131 20.84 1.63 -5.78
N LEU A 132 21.18 2.91 -5.84
CA LEU A 132 20.28 3.97 -6.27
C LEU A 132 20.69 4.45 -7.65
N VAL A 133 19.72 4.95 -8.39
CA VAL A 133 20.01 5.68 -9.62
C VAL A 133 20.47 7.10 -9.30
N GLU A 134 21.10 7.72 -10.29
CA GLU A 134 21.41 9.15 -10.22
C GLU A 134 20.12 9.96 -10.00
N LYS A 135 20.26 11.10 -9.32
CA LYS A 135 19.12 11.95 -8.95
C LYS A 135 18.29 12.35 -10.17
N GLU A 136 18.96 12.65 -11.29
CA GLU A 136 18.38 13.07 -12.56
C GLU A 136 17.52 11.96 -13.19
N GLU A 137 17.92 10.70 -13.07
CA GLU A 137 17.11 9.58 -13.58
C GLU A 137 15.80 9.46 -12.80
N MET A 138 15.83 9.58 -11.47
CA MET A 138 14.61 9.54 -10.67
C MET A 138 13.69 10.73 -10.96
N ILE A 139 14.25 11.92 -11.19
CA ILE A 139 13.49 13.09 -11.65
C ILE A 139 12.74 12.77 -12.96
N ASP A 140 13.39 12.12 -13.92
CA ASP A 140 12.76 11.75 -15.18
C ASP A 140 11.65 10.70 -15.00
N ARG A 141 11.83 9.75 -14.07
CA ARG A 141 10.77 8.78 -13.69
C ARG A 141 9.55 9.50 -13.13
N ILE A 142 9.75 10.44 -12.21
CA ILE A 142 8.66 11.23 -11.59
C ILE A 142 7.94 12.06 -12.66
N LYS A 143 8.68 12.76 -13.52
CA LYS A 143 8.08 13.54 -14.62
C LYS A 143 7.24 12.67 -15.55
N ALA A 144 7.72 11.50 -15.93
CA ALA A 144 6.96 10.55 -16.74
C ALA A 144 5.69 10.05 -16.04
N ALA A 145 5.76 9.81 -14.72
CA ALA A 145 4.62 9.40 -13.93
C ALA A 145 3.55 10.51 -13.80
N VAL A 146 3.99 11.74 -13.55
CA VAL A 146 3.13 12.92 -13.41
C VAL A 146 2.43 13.25 -14.73
N ASP A 147 3.17 13.28 -15.85
CA ASP A 147 2.61 13.53 -17.19
C ASP A 147 1.55 12.49 -17.58
N ALA A 148 1.72 11.24 -17.15
CA ALA A 148 0.82 10.15 -17.50
C ALA A 148 -0.52 10.13 -16.74
N LYS A 149 -0.72 11.01 -15.75
CA LYS A 149 -1.95 11.08 -14.95
C LYS A 149 -3.17 11.34 -15.85
N THR A 150 -4.15 10.45 -15.78
CA THR A 150 -5.46 10.62 -16.44
C THR A 150 -6.57 11.06 -15.48
N ASP A 151 -6.24 11.12 -14.19
CA ASP A 151 -7.00 11.72 -13.10
C ASP A 151 -6.08 12.75 -12.42
N PRO A 152 -6.42 14.05 -12.40
CA PRO A 152 -5.58 15.08 -11.80
C PRO A 152 -5.39 14.89 -10.29
N ASP A 153 -6.34 14.25 -9.60
CA ASP A 153 -6.28 14.03 -8.16
C ASP A 153 -5.44 12.81 -7.77
N PHE A 154 -5.13 11.91 -8.72
CA PHE A 154 -4.29 10.72 -8.49
C PHE A 154 -2.92 11.12 -7.93
N VAL A 155 -2.46 10.42 -6.90
CA VAL A 155 -1.25 10.82 -6.16
C VAL A 155 -0.03 10.05 -6.67
N ILE A 156 1.03 10.78 -7.03
CA ILE A 156 2.36 10.22 -7.28
C ILE A 156 3.24 10.49 -6.06
N MET A 157 3.54 9.45 -5.29
CA MET A 157 4.46 9.52 -4.16
C MET A 157 5.87 9.12 -4.62
N ALA A 158 6.88 9.93 -4.29
CA ALA A 158 8.27 9.55 -4.52
C ALA A 158 8.83 8.88 -3.26
N ARG A 159 9.36 7.67 -3.42
CA ARG A 159 10.10 6.97 -2.38
C ARG A 159 11.60 7.14 -2.60
N THR A 160 12.33 7.41 -1.52
CA THR A 160 13.80 7.41 -1.56
C THR A 160 14.40 6.48 -0.51
N ASP A 161 15.39 5.71 -0.94
CA ASP A 161 16.17 4.81 -0.10
C ASP A 161 17.56 5.40 0.26
N ALA A 162 17.78 6.70 -0.04
CA ALA A 162 19.05 7.41 0.08
C ALA A 162 19.60 7.57 1.51
N LEU A 163 18.75 7.59 2.54
CA LEU A 163 19.19 7.85 3.92
C LEU A 163 20.29 6.88 4.38
N ALA A 164 20.13 5.59 4.08
CA ALA A 164 21.06 4.56 4.53
C ALA A 164 22.42 4.62 3.83
N ASN A 165 22.45 5.08 2.57
CA ASN A 165 23.64 5.02 1.71
C ASN A 165 24.36 6.37 1.60
N GLU A 166 23.61 7.47 1.56
CA GLU A 166 24.10 8.81 1.26
C GLU A 166 24.01 9.76 2.46
N GLY A 167 23.26 9.39 3.49
CA GLY A 167 23.00 10.21 4.68
C GLY A 167 21.88 11.22 4.50
N LEU A 168 21.48 11.86 5.61
CA LEU A 168 20.29 12.72 5.69
C LEU A 168 20.35 13.89 4.69
N ASN A 169 21.43 14.66 4.66
CA ASN A 169 21.51 15.87 3.81
C ASN A 169 21.32 15.55 2.31
N LYS A 170 21.99 14.51 1.79
CA LYS A 170 21.84 14.10 0.39
C LYS A 170 20.44 13.54 0.10
N ALA A 171 19.85 12.82 1.05
CA ALA A 171 18.48 12.37 0.91
C ALA A 171 17.49 13.54 0.84
N LEU A 172 17.68 14.58 1.66
CA LEU A 172 16.87 15.81 1.62
C LEU A 172 17.05 16.56 0.28
N GLU A 173 18.27 16.64 -0.26
CA GLU A 173 18.52 17.21 -1.59
C GLU A 173 17.78 16.47 -2.70
N ARG A 174 17.79 15.13 -2.66
CA ARG A 174 17.01 14.28 -3.58
C ARG A 174 15.52 14.55 -3.45
N ILE A 175 15.01 14.53 -2.22
CA ILE A 175 13.58 14.77 -1.94
C ILE A 175 13.13 16.13 -2.45
N SER A 176 13.89 17.21 -2.21
CA SER A 176 13.56 18.54 -2.75
C SER A 176 13.42 18.51 -4.27
N ALA A 177 14.36 17.86 -4.95
CA ALA A 177 14.31 17.73 -6.41
C ALA A 177 13.14 16.85 -6.89
N TYR A 178 12.73 15.84 -6.11
CA TYR A 178 11.58 14.99 -6.42
C TYR A 178 10.26 15.75 -6.29
N ILE A 179 10.14 16.63 -5.29
CA ILE A 179 9.00 17.54 -5.13
C ILE A 179 8.95 18.53 -6.29
N GLU A 180 10.08 19.14 -6.66
CA GLU A 180 10.18 20.04 -7.81
C GLU A 180 9.82 19.35 -9.14
N ALA A 181 10.11 18.06 -9.26
CA ALA A 181 9.73 17.25 -10.41
C ALA A 181 8.23 16.89 -10.46
N GLY A 182 7.48 17.17 -9.38
CA GLY A 182 6.03 17.00 -9.31
C GLY A 182 5.54 15.87 -8.41
N ALA A 183 6.39 15.31 -7.54
CA ALA A 183 5.92 14.35 -6.53
C ALA A 183 4.91 15.01 -5.58
N ASP A 184 3.73 14.39 -5.44
CA ASP A 184 2.63 14.86 -4.60
C ASP A 184 2.87 14.58 -3.10
N MET A 185 3.67 13.55 -2.78
CA MET A 185 3.98 13.08 -1.42
C MET A 185 5.36 12.42 -1.39
N ILE A 186 5.93 12.26 -0.20
CA ILE A 186 7.23 11.62 0.00
C ILE A 186 7.12 10.41 0.92
N PHE A 187 7.75 9.31 0.52
CA PHE A 187 8.05 8.17 1.38
C PHE A 187 9.55 8.17 1.67
N PHE A 188 9.90 8.50 2.92
CA PHE A 188 11.28 8.52 3.37
C PHE A 188 11.67 7.20 4.05
N GLU A 189 12.38 6.33 3.33
CA GLU A 189 12.65 4.97 3.78
C GLU A 189 13.84 4.87 4.74
N GLY A 190 13.75 3.93 5.69
CA GLY A 190 14.85 3.54 6.55
C GLY A 190 15.21 4.54 7.66
N VAL A 191 14.30 5.45 8.00
CA VAL A 191 14.43 6.40 9.12
C VAL A 191 14.59 5.65 10.43
N ARG A 192 15.55 6.08 11.27
CA ARG A 192 15.88 5.43 12.55
C ARG A 192 15.52 6.30 13.75
N LYS A 193 15.34 7.59 13.55
CA LYS A 193 15.07 8.55 14.62
C LYS A 193 13.98 9.55 14.20
N LEU A 194 13.17 10.02 15.14
CA LEU A 194 12.10 10.99 14.86
C LEU A 194 12.64 12.31 14.31
N GLU A 195 13.83 12.73 14.76
CA GLU A 195 14.46 13.98 14.32
C GLU A 195 14.79 13.97 12.82
N GLU A 196 14.98 12.79 12.21
CA GLU A 196 15.20 12.66 10.77
C GLU A 196 13.90 12.91 9.99
N TYR A 197 12.74 12.47 10.51
CA TYR A 197 11.44 12.87 9.96
C TYR A 197 11.20 14.36 10.17
N GLN A 198 11.45 14.87 11.37
CA GLN A 198 11.23 16.27 11.69
C GLN A 198 12.05 17.19 10.78
N ALA A 199 13.34 16.88 10.58
CA ALA A 199 14.22 17.63 9.69
C ALA A 199 13.69 17.68 8.24
N LEU A 200 13.07 16.60 7.76
CA LEU A 200 12.40 16.58 6.47
C LEU A 200 11.12 17.42 6.48
N THR A 201 10.23 17.20 7.44
CA THR A 201 8.90 17.85 7.47
C THR A 201 8.97 19.35 7.72
N GLU A 202 10.02 19.86 8.37
CA GLU A 202 10.25 21.30 8.54
C GLU A 202 10.64 22.00 7.23
N GLN A 203 11.13 21.25 6.24
CA GLN A 203 11.60 21.76 4.95
C GLN A 203 10.72 21.32 3.77
N CYS A 204 9.69 20.51 4.04
CA CYS A 204 8.84 19.87 3.03
C CYS A 204 7.39 20.32 3.16
N ASN A 205 6.81 20.79 2.07
CA ASN A 205 5.41 21.25 2.02
C ASN A 205 4.44 20.18 1.50
N VAL A 206 4.91 18.95 1.25
CA VAL A 206 4.07 17.83 0.82
C VAL A 206 3.96 16.78 1.94
N PRO A 207 2.86 15.99 1.99
CA PRO A 207 2.70 14.95 2.98
C PRO A 207 3.87 13.95 2.98
N VAL A 208 4.35 13.62 4.19
CA VAL A 208 5.41 12.61 4.41
C VAL A 208 4.81 11.35 5.01
N LEU A 209 5.15 10.20 4.44
CA LEU A 209 4.80 8.88 4.92
C LEU A 209 5.95 8.28 5.72
N ALA A 210 5.64 7.76 6.91
CA ALA A 210 6.52 6.92 7.71
C ALA A 210 6.16 5.44 7.55
N ASN A 211 7.15 4.61 7.22
CA ASN A 211 6.99 3.17 7.11
C ASN A 211 7.30 2.48 8.45
N ILE A 212 6.25 2.01 9.13
CA ILE A 212 6.31 1.36 10.44
C ILE A 212 6.20 -0.16 10.27
N THR A 213 7.07 -0.73 9.43
CA THR A 213 7.16 -2.19 9.28
C THR A 213 7.91 -2.82 10.45
N GLU A 214 7.50 -4.03 10.82
CA GLU A 214 8.17 -4.82 11.85
C GLU A 214 9.47 -5.43 11.33
N PHE A 215 10.37 -5.75 12.27
CA PHE A 215 11.64 -6.44 12.03
C PHE A 215 12.56 -5.71 11.03
N GLY A 216 12.38 -4.39 10.91
CA GLY A 216 13.23 -3.49 10.12
C GLY A 216 14.24 -2.72 10.97
N VAL A 217 14.80 -1.66 10.38
CA VAL A 217 15.71 -0.73 11.06
C VAL A 217 14.99 0.42 11.78
N THR A 218 13.75 0.68 11.40
CA THR A 218 12.92 1.77 11.92
C THR A 218 12.25 1.32 13.22
N PRO A 219 12.37 2.09 14.32
CA PRO A 219 11.61 1.82 15.54
C PRO A 219 10.09 1.84 15.29
N LEU A 220 9.33 1.12 16.12
CA LEU A 220 7.88 1.09 16.03
C LEU A 220 7.27 2.35 16.66
N PHE A 221 7.46 3.50 16.01
CA PHE A 221 6.93 4.77 16.47
C PHE A 221 5.39 4.76 16.55
N THR A 222 4.87 5.39 17.59
CA THR A 222 3.45 5.62 17.82
C THR A 222 2.92 6.74 16.94
N LEU A 223 1.59 6.84 16.82
CA LEU A 223 0.97 7.94 16.07
C LEU A 223 1.27 9.31 16.67
N GLU A 224 1.37 9.44 17.99
CA GLU A 224 1.67 10.72 18.63
C GLU A 224 3.11 11.15 18.35
N GLU A 225 4.08 10.24 18.47
CA GLU A 225 5.48 10.51 18.11
C GLU A 225 5.62 10.94 16.64
N LEU A 226 4.94 10.24 15.73
CA LEU A 226 4.95 10.59 14.30
C LEU A 226 4.29 11.94 14.04
N LYS A 227 3.19 12.25 14.75
CA LYS A 227 2.49 13.53 14.65
C LYS A 227 3.35 14.69 15.11
N GLU A 228 4.04 14.54 16.24
CA GLU A 228 4.98 15.54 16.76
C GLU A 228 6.13 15.81 15.78
N ALA A 229 6.59 14.77 15.07
CA ALA A 229 7.57 14.87 14.00
C ALA A 229 6.99 15.34 12.65
N GLY A 230 5.74 15.81 12.58
CA GLY A 230 5.13 16.36 11.37
C GLY A 230 4.72 15.33 10.30
N VAL A 231 4.80 14.03 10.59
CA VAL A 231 4.47 12.96 9.65
C VAL A 231 2.97 12.97 9.34
N SER A 232 2.62 12.79 8.07
CA SER A 232 1.24 12.85 7.59
C SER A 232 0.60 11.47 7.41
N LEU A 233 1.38 10.42 7.16
CA LEU A 233 0.88 9.04 7.02
C LEU A 233 1.72 8.06 7.82
N ALA A 234 1.08 7.10 8.49
CA ALA A 234 1.71 5.97 9.14
C ALA A 234 1.35 4.67 8.39
N LEU A 235 2.33 4.07 7.72
CA LEU A 235 2.16 2.86 6.93
C LEU A 235 2.50 1.60 7.74
N TYR A 236 1.60 0.63 7.71
CA TYR A 236 1.76 -0.70 8.31
C TYR A 236 1.70 -1.75 7.20
N PRO A 237 2.79 -1.96 6.43
CA PRO A 237 2.69 -2.54 5.08
C PRO A 237 2.41 -4.04 5.05
N LEU A 238 2.79 -4.79 6.07
CA LEU A 238 2.69 -6.27 6.10
C LEU A 238 2.26 -6.84 7.45
N SER A 239 1.87 -6.00 8.42
CA SER A 239 1.56 -6.41 9.79
C SER A 239 0.52 -7.53 9.85
N ALA A 240 -0.62 -7.35 9.17
CA ALA A 240 -1.69 -8.35 9.10
C ALA A 240 -1.23 -9.64 8.38
N PHE A 241 -0.41 -9.51 7.33
CA PHE A 241 0.11 -10.66 6.59
C PHE A 241 1.03 -11.53 7.43
N ARG A 242 1.92 -10.92 8.23
CA ARG A 242 2.82 -11.64 9.15
C ARG A 242 2.02 -12.44 10.18
N ALA A 243 1.01 -11.82 10.79
CA ALA A 243 0.13 -12.48 11.75
C ALA A 243 -0.67 -13.63 11.11
N MET A 244 -1.27 -13.38 9.93
CA MET A 244 -1.98 -14.39 9.14
C MET A 244 -1.09 -15.60 8.85
N SER A 245 0.14 -15.36 8.41
CA SER A 245 1.08 -16.43 8.02
C SER A 245 1.45 -17.30 9.21
N ALA A 246 1.75 -16.69 10.36
CA ALA A 246 2.06 -17.42 11.60
C ALA A 246 0.86 -18.26 12.09
N ALA A 247 -0.36 -17.72 12.03
CA ALA A 247 -1.56 -18.45 12.40
C ALA A 247 -1.82 -19.64 11.46
N ALA A 248 -1.65 -19.46 10.15
CA ALA A 248 -1.79 -20.53 9.17
C ALA A 248 -0.76 -21.65 9.39
N GLU A 249 0.51 -21.29 9.62
CA GLU A 249 1.57 -22.25 9.93
C GLU A 249 1.24 -23.09 11.17
N LYS A 250 0.77 -22.44 12.24
CA LYS A 250 0.31 -23.13 13.45
C LYS A 250 -0.82 -24.13 13.18
N VAL A 251 -1.81 -23.74 12.35
CA VAL A 251 -2.91 -24.64 11.95
C VAL A 251 -2.39 -25.84 11.17
N TYR A 252 -1.51 -25.63 10.17
CA TYR A 252 -0.93 -26.71 9.39
C TYR A 252 -0.14 -27.67 10.27
N ASP A 253 0.66 -27.15 11.20
CA ASP A 253 1.42 -27.92 12.16
C ASP A 253 0.52 -28.79 13.06
N THR A 254 -0.53 -28.21 13.63
CA THR A 254 -1.47 -28.92 14.50
C THR A 254 -2.18 -30.04 13.72
N ILE A 255 -2.68 -29.76 12.52
CA ILE A 255 -3.32 -30.78 11.67
C ILE A 255 -2.32 -31.90 11.35
N ARG A 256 -1.08 -31.55 10.98
CA ARG A 256 -0.07 -32.54 10.60
C ARG A 256 0.37 -33.41 11.77
N LYS A 257 0.51 -32.83 12.97
CA LYS A 257 0.92 -33.53 14.20
C LYS A 257 -0.20 -34.41 14.77
N ASN A 258 -1.43 -33.90 14.81
CA ASN A 258 -2.53 -34.54 15.53
C ASN A 258 -3.53 -35.28 14.62
N GLY A 259 -3.40 -35.12 13.29
CA GLY A 259 -4.37 -35.63 12.31
C GLY A 259 -5.73 -34.92 12.36
N SER A 260 -5.80 -33.76 13.01
CA SER A 260 -7.06 -33.04 13.32
C SER A 260 -6.77 -31.60 13.77
N GLN A 261 -7.66 -30.67 13.44
CA GLN A 261 -7.62 -29.27 13.87
C GLN A 261 -8.37 -28.98 15.18
N LYS A 262 -8.90 -30.00 15.87
CA LYS A 262 -9.74 -29.83 17.07
C LYS A 262 -9.13 -28.89 18.13
N ASP A 263 -7.82 -29.03 18.39
CA ASP A 263 -7.14 -28.31 19.46
C ASP A 263 -6.84 -26.83 19.12
N ILE A 264 -7.04 -26.42 17.86
CA ILE A 264 -6.78 -25.06 17.37
C ILE A 264 -8.06 -24.30 16.99
N LEU A 265 -9.24 -24.91 17.18
CA LEU A 265 -10.51 -24.35 16.72
C LEU A 265 -10.82 -22.97 17.33
N ALA A 266 -10.46 -22.76 18.59
CA ALA A 266 -10.72 -21.51 19.31
C ALA A 266 -9.93 -20.30 18.78
N GLU A 267 -8.90 -20.54 17.96
CA GLU A 267 -8.07 -19.48 17.36
C GLU A 267 -8.52 -19.12 15.93
N MET A 268 -9.50 -19.85 15.38
CA MET A 268 -10.00 -19.63 14.02
C MET A 268 -11.13 -18.62 13.99
N GLN A 269 -11.17 -17.83 12.92
CA GLN A 269 -12.37 -17.08 12.58
C GLN A 269 -13.54 -18.05 12.36
N THR A 270 -14.67 -17.77 13.01
CA THR A 270 -15.90 -18.55 12.85
C THR A 270 -16.54 -18.30 11.48
N ARG A 271 -17.42 -19.22 11.06
CA ARG A 271 -18.19 -19.06 9.82
C ARG A 271 -19.09 -17.83 9.85
N GLU A 272 -19.67 -17.52 11.00
CA GLU A 272 -20.55 -16.37 11.17
C GLU A 272 -19.77 -15.06 11.04
N GLU A 273 -18.59 -14.95 11.68
CA GLU A 273 -17.71 -13.80 11.51
C GLU A 273 -17.27 -13.61 10.05
N LEU A 274 -16.96 -14.71 9.34
CA LEU A 274 -16.67 -14.68 7.90
C LEU A 274 -17.84 -14.11 7.10
N TYR A 275 -19.07 -14.56 7.39
CA TYR A 275 -20.28 -14.09 6.71
C TYR A 275 -20.57 -12.63 6.93
N GLN A 276 -20.32 -12.14 8.14
CA GLN A 276 -20.42 -10.71 8.45
C GLN A 276 -19.41 -9.88 7.65
N VAL A 277 -18.18 -10.37 7.46
CA VAL A 277 -17.17 -9.67 6.63
C VAL A 277 -17.60 -9.63 5.16
N LEU A 278 -18.11 -10.74 4.64
CA LEU A 278 -18.51 -10.87 3.23
C LEU A 278 -19.87 -10.26 2.90
N ASN A 279 -20.61 -9.76 3.90
CA ASN A 279 -22.00 -9.34 3.76
C ASN A 279 -22.86 -10.45 3.13
N TYR A 280 -22.66 -11.70 3.57
CA TYR A 280 -23.21 -12.90 2.93
C TYR A 280 -24.74 -12.86 2.82
N HIS A 281 -25.42 -12.54 3.93
CA HIS A 281 -26.88 -12.53 3.99
C HIS A 281 -27.52 -11.48 3.08
N PHE A 282 -26.84 -10.35 2.81
CA PHE A 282 -27.34 -9.39 1.83
C PHE A 282 -27.50 -10.02 0.44
N TYR A 283 -26.54 -10.83 -0.01
CA TYR A 283 -26.64 -11.49 -1.31
C TYR A 283 -27.73 -12.57 -1.34
N GLU A 284 -27.86 -13.34 -0.24
CA GLU A 284 -28.92 -14.33 -0.08
C GLU A 284 -30.31 -13.68 -0.14
N ASP A 285 -30.51 -12.59 0.60
CA ASP A 285 -31.76 -11.82 0.60
C ASP A 285 -32.05 -11.21 -0.77
N LYS A 286 -31.02 -10.72 -1.48
CA LYS A 286 -31.19 -10.17 -2.83
C LYS A 286 -31.61 -11.22 -3.85
N LEU A 287 -31.13 -12.45 -3.75
CA LEU A 287 -31.62 -13.55 -4.60
C LEU A 287 -33.10 -13.85 -4.32
N ASN A 288 -33.49 -13.87 -3.05
CA ASN A 288 -34.88 -14.09 -2.65
C ASN A 288 -35.80 -12.97 -3.17
N GLU A 289 -35.37 -11.71 -3.05
CA GLU A 289 -36.12 -10.55 -3.53
C GLU A 289 -36.35 -10.59 -5.04
N LEU A 290 -35.32 -10.94 -5.82
CA LEU A 290 -35.36 -10.92 -7.28
C LEU A 290 -36.16 -12.08 -7.88
N PHE A 291 -36.11 -13.26 -7.26
CA PHE A 291 -36.56 -14.50 -7.92
C PHE A 291 -37.61 -15.32 -7.16
N MET A 292 -37.90 -15.03 -5.88
CA MET A 292 -38.86 -15.84 -5.10
C MET A 292 -40.27 -15.24 -5.00
N LYS A 293 -40.55 -14.06 -5.59
CA LYS A 293 -41.88 -13.43 -5.58
C LYS A 293 -42.90 -13.96 -6.62
N GLU A 294 -42.59 -15.01 -7.38
CA GLU A 294 -43.50 -15.56 -8.42
C GLU A 294 -44.13 -16.95 -8.09
N LYS A 295 -44.27 -17.32 -6.81
CA LYS A 295 -45.06 -18.49 -6.43
C LYS A 295 -46.26 -18.10 -5.57
N THR A 296 -47.20 -17.40 -6.17
CA THR A 296 -48.59 -17.36 -5.66
C THR A 296 -49.52 -17.13 -6.84
N THR A 297 -49.90 -18.25 -7.47
CA THR A 297 -51.13 -18.37 -8.27
C THR A 297 -52.16 -19.12 -7.43
#